data_AF-A0A0P9CJI2-F1
#
_entry.id   AF-A0A0P9CJI2-F1
#
_cell.length_a   1.000
_cell.length_b   1.000
_cell.length_c   1.000
_cell.angle_alpha   90.00
_cell.angle_beta   90.00
_cell.angle_gamma   90.00
#
_symmetry.space_group_name_H-M   'P 1'
#
loop_
_entity.id
_entity.type
_entity.pdbx_description
1 polymer ?
#
loop_
_entity_poly.entity_id
_entity_poly.type
_entity_poly.pdbx_seq_one_letter_code
_entity_poly.pdbx_strand_id
1 'polypeptide(L)'
;RTGSNFLCSNLNQFKGIMAHGEAYNPYFIGDGERTELHGVTLAMREADPIRLINEMKAQPNNLVGFRYFSSHDARALAHFLPDKRCGKIILTRNPLESYISELIAWTTNQWKLGIGDKRETAKVIFKLDEFREHVAEYQAFQLKILNELQYTGQSAFYLAYEDIQNVDVLNGLAEYLGVESKIDAISTNLRRQNPGALRDKVINYDEMVEALSCIDPFNLTRTPNFEPRRGPIVPSYVAAAKAPIMYLPIKGGIGAQAEQWLAALDGGGDLQRGFNQKTLRQWKRKHTGHRSFTIIRHPVVRAHAAFCEHILGTGADSYPEIREKLRNEYDLKIPEGSIDASYDRRAHRAAFLQFLAFLKDNLRGQTSIRIDAAWASQAQILQGFGQFSLPDMVLREDQLTEGLAQLCQQVGIDTVDLSSAPAPHPITLSEIYDADIEAVTRDIYQRDYMMFGYKALTPTG
;
A
#
# COMPACT_ATOMS: atom_id res chain seq x y z
N ARG A 1 -16.66 -17.36 6.61
CA ARG A 1 -16.38 -18.78 6.98
C ARG A 1 -14.90 -19.19 6.76
N THR A 2 -14.06 -19.07 7.80
CA THR A 2 -12.58 -19.16 7.68
C THR A 2 -11.94 -20.47 8.18
N GLY A 3 -12.70 -21.39 8.78
CA GLY A 3 -12.15 -22.60 9.42
C GLY A 3 -12.03 -22.51 10.95
N SER A 4 -12.48 -21.42 11.56
CA SER A 4 -12.36 -21.17 13.00
C SER A 4 -13.02 -22.23 13.90
N ASN A 5 -14.06 -22.93 13.43
CA ASN A 5 -14.63 -24.09 14.15
C ASN A 5 -13.60 -25.22 14.33
N PHE A 6 -12.84 -25.51 13.27
CA PHE A 6 -11.83 -26.56 13.28
C PHE A 6 -10.66 -26.17 14.18
N LEU A 7 -10.18 -24.93 14.07
CA LEU A 7 -9.16 -24.39 14.97
C LEU A 7 -9.61 -24.44 16.44
N CYS A 8 -10.85 -24.05 16.74
CA CYS A 8 -11.41 -24.12 18.09
C CYS A 8 -11.45 -25.58 18.60
N SER A 9 -11.83 -26.54 17.75
CA SER A 9 -11.77 -27.96 18.11
C SER A 9 -10.35 -28.45 18.36
N ASN A 10 -9.34 -27.96 17.62
CA ASN A 10 -7.94 -28.32 17.84
C ASN A 10 -7.39 -27.70 19.13
N LEU A 11 -7.71 -26.43 19.41
CA LEU A 11 -7.32 -25.75 20.65
C LEU A 11 -7.83 -26.47 21.89
N ASN A 12 -9.05 -27.03 21.84
CA ASN A 12 -9.61 -27.83 22.93
C ASN A 12 -8.95 -29.21 23.13
N GLN A 13 -7.99 -29.61 22.28
CA GLN A 13 -7.17 -30.80 22.54
C GLN A 13 -5.99 -30.52 23.48
N PHE A 14 -5.57 -29.25 23.60
CA PHE A 14 -4.48 -28.87 24.48
C PHE A 14 -4.95 -28.86 25.93
N LYS A 15 -4.19 -29.49 26.81
CA LYS A 15 -4.44 -29.42 28.25
C LYS A 15 -4.22 -27.98 28.72
N GLY A 16 -5.23 -27.40 29.38
CA GLY A 16 -5.18 -26.03 29.89
C GLY A 16 -5.71 -24.97 28.94
N ILE A 17 -6.29 -25.33 27.78
CA ILE A 17 -7.02 -24.39 26.92
C ILE A 17 -8.51 -24.75 26.92
N MET A 18 -9.36 -23.73 27.06
CA MET A 18 -10.81 -23.84 26.89
C MET A 18 -11.26 -22.83 25.83
N ALA A 19 -11.41 -23.30 24.59
CA ALA A 19 -11.85 -22.48 23.47
C ALA A 19 -13.36 -22.63 23.25
N HIS A 20 -14.08 -21.52 23.38
CA HIS A 20 -15.52 -21.45 23.13
C HIS A 20 -15.87 -21.06 21.69
N GLY A 21 -17.15 -21.21 21.37
CA GLY A 21 -17.74 -20.74 20.13
C GLY A 21 -17.81 -19.20 20.02
N GLU A 22 -18.88 -18.70 19.43
CA GLU A 22 -19.10 -17.25 19.24
C GLU A 22 -19.72 -16.63 20.49
N ALA A 23 -18.87 -16.25 21.44
CA ALA A 23 -19.32 -15.67 22.71
C ALA A 23 -20.07 -14.34 22.55
N TYR A 24 -19.79 -13.59 21.48
CA TYR A 24 -20.32 -12.25 21.22
C TYR A 24 -21.19 -12.14 19.96
N ASN A 25 -21.75 -13.26 19.49
CA ASN A 25 -22.74 -13.21 18.41
C ASN A 25 -24.02 -12.48 18.89
N PRO A 26 -24.57 -11.50 18.16
CA PRO A 26 -25.74 -10.74 18.61
C PRO A 26 -26.99 -11.59 18.91
N TYR A 27 -27.12 -12.75 18.27
CA TYR A 27 -28.34 -13.56 18.31
C TYR A 27 -28.27 -14.76 19.25
N PHE A 28 -27.07 -15.20 19.62
CA PHE A 28 -26.86 -16.36 20.49
C PHE A 28 -25.53 -16.26 21.27
N ILE A 29 -25.28 -17.20 22.18
CA ILE A 29 -24.06 -17.23 22.98
C ILE A 29 -23.35 -18.58 22.86
N GLY A 30 -22.09 -18.55 22.39
CA GLY A 30 -21.26 -19.76 22.28
C GLY A 30 -21.55 -20.58 21.02
N ASP A 31 -22.12 -21.77 21.17
CA ASP A 31 -22.41 -22.68 20.06
C ASP A 31 -23.66 -23.56 20.31
N GLY A 32 -24.30 -24.01 19.23
CA GLY A 32 -25.45 -24.91 19.30
C GLY A 32 -26.66 -24.28 20.02
N GLU A 33 -27.31 -25.06 20.89
CA GLU A 33 -28.49 -24.65 21.67
C GLU A 33 -28.14 -24.15 23.08
N ARG A 34 -26.89 -23.72 23.32
CA ARG A 34 -26.48 -23.19 24.63
C ARG A 34 -27.25 -21.91 24.97
N THR A 35 -27.71 -21.82 26.21
CA THR A 35 -28.43 -20.66 26.75
C THR A 35 -27.53 -19.74 27.58
N GLU A 36 -26.37 -20.23 28.02
CA GLU A 36 -25.41 -19.48 28.83
C GLU A 36 -23.95 -19.95 28.63
N LEU A 37 -23.01 -19.09 29.01
CA LEU A 37 -21.58 -19.38 29.03
C LEU A 37 -20.99 -18.86 30.35
N HIS A 38 -20.35 -19.73 31.13
CA HIS A 38 -19.85 -19.40 32.49
C HIS A 38 -20.91 -18.72 33.38
N GLY A 39 -22.17 -19.20 33.32
CA GLY A 39 -23.29 -18.62 34.09
C GLY A 39 -23.79 -17.25 33.59
N VAL A 40 -23.31 -16.77 32.43
CA VAL A 40 -23.78 -15.54 31.80
C VAL A 40 -24.71 -15.88 30.63
N THR A 41 -25.95 -15.43 30.71
CA THR A 41 -26.94 -15.56 29.62
C THR A 41 -26.76 -14.49 28.55
N LEU A 42 -27.41 -14.66 27.39
CA LEU A 42 -27.47 -13.65 26.33
C LEU A 42 -27.92 -12.28 26.86
N ALA A 43 -29.02 -12.24 27.63
CA ALA A 43 -29.56 -10.99 28.16
C ALA A 43 -28.58 -10.28 29.12
N MET A 44 -27.85 -11.05 29.93
CA MET A 44 -26.84 -10.50 30.84
C MET A 44 -25.63 -9.94 30.07
N ARG A 45 -25.18 -10.62 29.01
CA ARG A 45 -24.11 -10.15 28.13
C ARG A 45 -24.52 -8.89 27.35
N GLU A 46 -25.75 -8.83 26.86
CA GLU A 46 -26.24 -7.65 26.13
C GLU A 46 -26.31 -6.41 27.01
N ALA A 47 -26.69 -6.59 28.29
CA ALA A 47 -26.68 -5.52 29.29
C ALA A 47 -25.25 -5.09 29.68
N ASP A 48 -24.34 -6.05 29.86
CA ASP A 48 -22.92 -5.80 30.17
C ASP A 48 -22.01 -6.83 29.46
N PRO A 49 -21.38 -6.44 28.32
CA PRO A 49 -20.54 -7.36 27.55
C PRO A 49 -19.23 -7.72 28.29
N ILE A 50 -18.81 -6.93 29.28
CA ILE A 50 -17.56 -7.14 30.01
C ILE A 50 -17.73 -8.21 31.09
N ARG A 51 -18.96 -8.37 31.61
CA ARG A 51 -19.29 -9.42 32.58
C ARG A 51 -18.80 -10.80 32.13
N LEU A 52 -19.07 -11.17 30.88
CA LEU A 52 -18.64 -12.47 30.35
C LEU A 52 -17.11 -12.61 30.28
N ILE A 53 -16.39 -11.54 29.92
CA ILE A 53 -14.91 -11.54 29.93
C ILE A 53 -14.39 -11.78 31.34
N ASN A 54 -15.00 -11.17 32.35
CA ASN A 54 -14.59 -11.33 33.74
C ASN A 54 -14.84 -12.75 34.25
N GLU A 55 -15.99 -13.35 33.92
CA GLU A 55 -16.28 -14.75 34.29
C GLU A 55 -15.35 -15.75 33.60
N MET A 56 -14.95 -15.49 32.35
CA MET A 56 -13.92 -16.27 31.65
C MET A 56 -12.56 -16.14 32.34
N LYS A 57 -12.15 -14.92 32.74
CA LYS A 57 -10.89 -14.66 33.47
C LYS A 57 -10.85 -15.34 34.84
N ALA A 58 -12.01 -15.53 35.46
CA ALA A 58 -12.11 -16.16 36.78
C ALA A 58 -11.96 -17.70 36.75
N GLN A 59 -11.91 -18.33 35.57
CA GLN A 59 -11.75 -19.78 35.46
C GLN A 59 -10.34 -20.21 35.87
N PRO A 60 -10.19 -21.05 36.91
CA PRO A 60 -8.88 -21.47 37.38
C PRO A 60 -8.21 -22.43 36.39
N ASN A 61 -6.89 -22.28 36.25
CA ASN A 61 -6.00 -23.22 35.55
C ASN A 61 -6.31 -23.46 34.06
N ASN A 62 -7.12 -22.62 33.42
CA ASN A 62 -7.42 -22.70 31.99
C ASN A 62 -7.24 -21.34 31.31
N LEU A 63 -6.58 -21.33 30.16
CA LEU A 63 -6.63 -20.24 29.21
C LEU A 63 -7.97 -20.31 28.47
N VAL A 64 -8.89 -19.43 28.84
CA VAL A 64 -10.22 -19.38 28.23
C VAL A 64 -10.23 -18.42 27.03
N GLY A 65 -10.73 -18.90 25.89
CA GLY A 65 -10.82 -18.13 24.65
C GLY A 65 -12.18 -18.28 23.97
N PHE A 66 -12.44 -17.46 22.97
CA PHE A 66 -13.67 -17.50 22.17
C PHE A 66 -13.40 -17.04 20.75
N ARG A 67 -14.34 -17.33 19.84
CA ARG A 67 -14.31 -16.84 18.46
C ARG A 67 -15.01 -15.49 18.36
N TYR A 68 -14.40 -14.57 17.61
CA TYR A 68 -14.93 -13.24 17.35
C TYR A 68 -14.96 -12.94 15.84
N PHE A 69 -16.03 -12.33 15.35
CA PHE A 69 -16.19 -11.92 13.95
C PHE A 69 -16.52 -10.42 13.84
N SER A 70 -16.34 -9.83 12.65
CA SER A 70 -16.59 -8.40 12.40
C SER A 70 -18.01 -7.95 12.75
N SER A 71 -18.99 -8.85 12.62
CA SER A 71 -20.42 -8.62 12.92
C SER A 71 -20.80 -8.81 14.40
N HIS A 72 -19.84 -9.16 15.26
CA HIS A 72 -20.08 -9.33 16.70
C HIS A 72 -20.10 -8.01 17.45
N ASP A 73 -20.50 -8.06 18.72
CA ASP A 73 -20.62 -6.88 19.57
C ASP A 73 -19.29 -6.11 19.71
N ALA A 74 -19.24 -4.94 19.06
CA ALA A 74 -18.07 -4.07 19.03
C ALA A 74 -17.70 -3.50 20.40
N ARG A 75 -18.62 -3.47 21.37
CA ARG A 75 -18.34 -3.03 22.75
C ARG A 75 -17.34 -3.96 23.43
N ALA A 76 -17.44 -5.26 23.17
CA ALA A 76 -16.50 -6.26 23.67
C ALA A 76 -15.13 -6.11 22.99
N LEU A 77 -15.12 -5.91 21.66
CA LEU A 77 -13.89 -5.72 20.89
C LEU A 77 -13.07 -4.54 21.40
N ALA A 78 -13.73 -3.41 21.69
CA ALA A 78 -13.08 -2.23 22.24
C ALA A 78 -12.39 -2.49 23.60
N HIS A 79 -12.80 -3.54 24.31
CA HIS A 79 -12.22 -3.91 25.59
C HIS A 79 -11.05 -4.90 25.46
N PHE A 80 -11.22 -6.01 24.74
CA PHE A 80 -10.19 -7.06 24.70
C PHE A 80 -9.09 -6.83 23.65
N LEU A 81 -9.36 -6.08 22.59
CA LEU A 81 -8.38 -5.82 21.53
C LEU A 81 -7.16 -5.02 22.04
N PRO A 82 -7.32 -3.92 22.82
CA PRO A 82 -6.19 -3.18 23.38
C PRO A 82 -5.53 -3.87 24.61
N ASP A 83 -6.15 -4.88 25.21
CA ASP A 83 -5.61 -5.56 26.40
C ASP A 83 -4.42 -6.46 26.03
N LYS A 84 -3.20 -6.04 26.40
CA LYS A 84 -1.93 -6.75 26.10
C LYS A 84 -1.84 -8.18 26.64
N ARG A 85 -2.68 -8.56 27.61
CA ARG A 85 -2.67 -9.90 28.20
C ARG A 85 -3.49 -10.90 27.40
N CYS A 86 -4.35 -10.44 26.51
CA CYS A 86 -5.15 -11.29 25.65
C CYS A 86 -4.30 -11.81 24.48
N GLY A 87 -4.21 -13.12 24.28
CA GLY A 87 -3.59 -13.69 23.08
C GLY A 87 -4.49 -13.46 21.85
N LYS A 88 -3.95 -12.89 20.76
CA LYS A 88 -4.72 -12.65 19.53
C LYS A 88 -4.35 -13.66 18.47
N ILE A 89 -5.36 -14.32 17.90
CA ILE A 89 -5.19 -15.27 16.82
C ILE A 89 -5.99 -14.78 15.62
N ILE A 90 -5.31 -14.43 14.54
CA ILE A 90 -5.93 -13.94 13.31
C ILE A 90 -5.91 -15.06 12.27
N LEU A 91 -7.07 -15.71 12.09
CA LEU A 91 -7.26 -16.74 11.09
C LEU A 91 -7.85 -16.15 9.80
N THR A 92 -7.10 -16.30 8.72
CA THR A 92 -7.47 -15.83 7.38
C THR A 92 -7.72 -17.00 6.44
N ARG A 93 -8.47 -16.75 5.38
CA ARG A 93 -8.75 -17.71 4.30
C ARG A 93 -8.95 -16.94 3.01
N ASN A 94 -8.76 -17.60 1.86
CA ASN A 94 -9.11 -17.03 0.57
C ASN A 94 -10.56 -16.47 0.60
N PRO A 95 -10.76 -15.16 0.38
CA PRO A 95 -12.07 -14.52 0.48
C PRO A 95 -13.12 -15.11 -0.47
N LEU A 96 -12.70 -15.53 -1.68
CA LEU A 96 -13.60 -16.15 -2.65
C LEU A 96 -14.11 -17.50 -2.13
N GLU A 97 -13.22 -18.34 -1.61
CA GLU A 97 -13.62 -19.62 -1.03
C GLU A 97 -14.50 -19.44 0.19
N SER A 98 -14.21 -18.44 1.03
CA SER A 98 -15.01 -18.12 2.20
C SER A 98 -16.41 -17.63 1.82
N TYR A 99 -16.53 -16.74 0.83
CA TYR A 99 -17.80 -16.21 0.32
C TYR A 99 -18.68 -17.32 -0.28
N ILE A 100 -18.14 -18.12 -1.20
CA ILE A 100 -18.87 -19.25 -1.79
C ILE A 100 -19.29 -20.27 -0.72
N SER A 101 -18.41 -20.54 0.24
CA SER A 101 -18.71 -21.45 1.35
C SER A 101 -19.76 -20.91 2.33
N GLU A 102 -20.00 -19.60 2.34
CA GLU A 102 -21.02 -18.92 3.13
C GLU A 102 -22.36 -18.92 2.41
N LEU A 103 -22.38 -18.61 1.11
CA LEU A 103 -23.57 -18.75 0.27
C LEU A 103 -24.15 -20.18 0.34
N ILE A 104 -23.31 -21.21 0.22
CA ILE A 104 -23.77 -22.61 0.30
C ILE A 104 -24.36 -22.91 1.68
N ALA A 105 -23.76 -22.38 2.76
CA ALA A 105 -24.25 -22.62 4.12
C ALA A 105 -25.63 -21.97 4.32
N TRP A 106 -25.84 -20.76 3.77
CA TRP A 106 -27.16 -20.12 3.74
C TRP A 106 -28.17 -20.93 2.93
N THR A 107 -27.79 -21.44 1.76
CA THR A 107 -28.69 -22.24 0.91
C THR A 107 -29.07 -23.58 1.54
N THR A 108 -28.14 -24.22 2.25
CA THR A 108 -28.33 -25.56 2.86
C THR A 108 -28.77 -25.52 4.32
N ASN A 109 -28.77 -24.33 4.94
CA ASN A 109 -28.89 -24.14 6.39
C ASN A 109 -27.91 -25.00 7.23
N GLN A 110 -26.76 -25.38 6.66
CA GLN A 110 -25.76 -26.23 7.30
C GLN A 110 -24.46 -25.46 7.58
N TRP A 111 -24.23 -25.17 8.87
CA TRP A 111 -23.10 -24.32 9.33
C TRP A 111 -21.92 -25.13 9.90
N LYS A 112 -22.17 -26.33 10.43
CA LYS A 112 -21.17 -27.30 10.96
C LYS A 112 -21.44 -28.70 10.38
N LEU A 113 -20.40 -29.54 10.29
CA LEU A 113 -20.52 -30.94 9.87
C LEU A 113 -19.68 -31.80 10.81
N GLY A 114 -20.35 -32.41 11.79
CA GLY A 114 -19.78 -33.32 12.75
C GLY A 114 -19.66 -34.75 12.21
N ILE A 115 -19.16 -35.65 13.06
CA ILE A 115 -19.11 -37.08 12.78
C ILE A 115 -20.55 -37.64 12.80
N GLY A 116 -21.01 -38.18 11.66
CA GLY A 116 -22.35 -38.79 11.52
C GLY A 116 -23.37 -37.92 10.78
N ASP A 117 -23.11 -36.62 10.64
CA ASP A 117 -23.99 -35.71 9.89
C ASP A 117 -23.99 -36.04 8.40
N LYS A 118 -25.19 -36.02 7.79
CA LYS A 118 -25.33 -36.11 6.33
C LYS A 118 -24.92 -34.78 5.70
N ARG A 119 -24.10 -34.84 4.65
CA ARG A 119 -23.66 -33.65 3.91
C ARG A 119 -24.78 -33.19 2.98
N GLU A 120 -25.17 -31.93 3.10
CA GLU A 120 -26.04 -31.26 2.14
C GLU A 120 -25.19 -30.58 1.06
N THR A 121 -25.59 -30.72 -0.21
CA THR A 121 -24.87 -30.12 -1.35
C THR A 121 -25.79 -29.15 -2.09
N ALA A 122 -25.35 -27.91 -2.26
CA ALA A 122 -26.03 -26.91 -3.07
C ALA A 122 -25.03 -26.24 -4.03
N LYS A 123 -25.53 -25.85 -5.21
CA LYS A 123 -24.83 -24.94 -6.11
C LYS A 123 -25.37 -23.53 -5.91
N VAL A 124 -24.49 -22.54 -5.97
CA VAL A 124 -24.82 -21.13 -5.71
C VAL A 124 -24.52 -20.27 -6.93
N ILE A 125 -25.19 -19.13 -7.03
CA ILE A 125 -24.93 -18.11 -8.05
C ILE A 125 -23.95 -17.10 -7.45
N PHE A 126 -22.85 -16.85 -8.16
CA PHE A 126 -21.89 -15.80 -7.79
C PHE A 126 -22.39 -14.44 -8.27
N LYS A 127 -22.29 -13.43 -7.41
CA LYS A 127 -22.60 -12.04 -7.73
C LYS A 127 -21.42 -11.15 -7.39
N LEU A 128 -20.93 -10.40 -8.37
CA LEU A 128 -19.72 -9.59 -8.24
C LEU A 128 -19.86 -8.48 -7.19
N ASP A 129 -20.98 -7.78 -7.16
CA ASP A 129 -21.17 -6.65 -6.25
C ASP A 129 -21.25 -7.09 -4.78
N GLU A 130 -22.01 -8.17 -4.50
CA GLU A 130 -22.04 -8.79 -3.17
C GLU A 130 -20.65 -9.28 -2.73
N PHE A 131 -19.88 -9.86 -3.67
CA PHE A 131 -18.51 -10.28 -3.38
C PHE A 131 -17.58 -9.08 -3.09
N ARG A 132 -17.72 -7.97 -3.82
CA ARG A 132 -16.95 -6.73 -3.59
C ARG A 132 -17.25 -6.13 -2.21
N GLU A 133 -18.52 -6.06 -1.83
CA GLU A 133 -18.94 -5.61 -0.51
C GLU A 133 -18.36 -6.50 0.58
N HIS A 134 -18.48 -7.83 0.43
CA HIS A 134 -17.91 -8.80 1.36
C HIS A 134 -16.40 -8.63 1.54
N VAL A 135 -15.65 -8.45 0.45
CA VAL A 135 -14.20 -8.21 0.49
C VAL A 135 -13.88 -6.87 1.15
N ALA A 136 -14.63 -5.81 0.85
CA ALA A 136 -14.42 -4.49 1.43
C ALA A 136 -14.65 -4.47 2.94
N GLU A 137 -15.72 -5.10 3.43
CA GLU A 137 -16.00 -5.26 4.86
C GLU A 137 -14.89 -6.04 5.57
N TYR A 138 -14.46 -7.16 4.97
CA TYR A 138 -13.37 -7.97 5.49
C TYR A 138 -12.06 -7.17 5.58
N GLN A 139 -11.69 -6.45 4.53
CA GLN A 139 -10.49 -5.61 4.50
C GLN A 139 -10.55 -4.46 5.52
N ALA A 140 -11.69 -3.78 5.61
CA ALA A 140 -11.88 -2.70 6.58
C ALA A 140 -11.69 -3.20 8.03
N PHE A 141 -12.22 -4.40 8.33
CA PHE A 141 -12.04 -5.01 9.64
C PHE A 141 -10.58 -5.42 9.92
N GLN A 142 -9.89 -5.98 8.92
CA GLN A 142 -8.46 -6.31 9.04
C GLN A 142 -7.60 -5.07 9.29
N LEU A 143 -7.88 -3.96 8.58
CA LEU A 143 -7.20 -2.68 8.79
C LEU A 143 -7.47 -2.12 10.19
N LYS A 144 -8.71 -2.24 10.69
CA LYS A 144 -9.06 -1.84 12.07
C LYS A 144 -8.21 -2.61 13.08
N ILE A 145 -8.15 -3.94 12.97
CA ILE A 145 -7.33 -4.78 13.86
C ILE A 145 -5.85 -4.39 13.76
N LEU A 146 -5.32 -4.27 12.55
CA LEU A 146 -3.92 -3.92 12.32
C LEU A 146 -3.55 -2.58 12.98
N ASN A 147 -4.36 -1.55 12.76
CA ASN A 147 -4.13 -0.23 13.33
C ASN A 147 -4.18 -0.25 14.87
N GLU A 148 -5.15 -0.93 15.46
CA GLU A 148 -5.25 -1.05 16.92
C GLU A 148 -4.04 -1.78 17.52
N LEU A 149 -3.61 -2.89 16.91
CA LEU A 149 -2.40 -3.59 17.34
C LEU A 149 -1.15 -2.69 17.23
N GLN A 150 -1.04 -1.87 16.18
CA GLN A 150 0.05 -0.92 16.01
C GLN A 150 0.02 0.19 17.08
N TYR A 151 -1.14 0.81 17.31
CA TYR A 151 -1.27 1.89 18.30
C TYR A 151 -0.99 1.43 19.72
N THR A 152 -1.33 0.17 20.02
CA THR A 152 -1.14 -0.41 21.35
C THR A 152 0.19 -1.14 21.52
N GLY A 153 0.99 -1.26 20.45
CA GLY A 153 2.29 -1.93 20.45
C GLY A 153 2.17 -3.44 20.71
N GLN A 154 1.24 -4.10 20.02
CA GLN A 154 0.92 -5.51 20.16
C GLN A 154 1.15 -6.27 18.84
N SER A 155 1.27 -7.60 18.93
CA SER A 155 1.26 -8.50 17.78
C SER A 155 0.25 -9.63 17.99
N ALA A 156 -0.17 -10.24 16.88
CA ALA A 156 -1.06 -11.40 16.87
C ALA A 156 -0.38 -12.61 16.22
N PHE A 157 -0.87 -13.81 16.52
CA PHE A 157 -0.50 -15.02 15.83
C PHE A 157 -1.35 -15.17 14.57
N TYR A 158 -0.72 -15.09 13.40
CA TYR A 158 -1.39 -15.14 12.11
C TYR A 158 -1.42 -16.58 11.59
N LEU A 159 -2.60 -16.99 11.11
CA LEU A 159 -2.83 -18.30 10.52
C LEU A 159 -3.59 -18.15 9.20
N ALA A 160 -3.22 -18.96 8.22
CA ALA A 160 -4.06 -19.29 7.07
C ALA A 160 -4.91 -20.53 7.38
N TYR A 161 -5.92 -20.78 6.54
CA TYR A 161 -6.80 -21.95 6.67
C TYR A 161 -6.05 -23.28 6.45
N GLU A 162 -4.96 -23.25 5.72
CA GLU A 162 -4.13 -24.41 5.42
C GLU A 162 -3.26 -24.77 6.64
N ASP A 163 -2.83 -23.76 7.40
CA ASP A 163 -1.93 -23.91 8.55
C ASP A 163 -2.56 -24.68 9.71
N ILE A 164 -3.89 -24.59 9.89
CA ILE A 164 -4.60 -25.25 10.99
C ILE A 164 -4.67 -26.78 10.86
N GLN A 165 -4.14 -27.34 9.77
CA GLN A 165 -3.94 -28.79 9.59
C GLN A 165 -2.53 -29.25 9.99
N ASN A 166 -1.61 -28.32 10.25
CA ASN A 166 -0.24 -28.62 10.62
C ASN A 166 -0.09 -28.66 12.15
N VAL A 167 0.26 -29.83 12.69
CA VAL A 167 0.44 -30.07 14.12
C VAL A 167 1.54 -29.18 14.71
N ASP A 168 2.65 -28.97 14.00
CA ASP A 168 3.76 -28.13 14.48
C ASP A 168 3.34 -26.67 14.61
N VAL A 169 2.54 -26.17 13.67
CA VAL A 169 2.00 -24.80 13.74
C VAL A 169 1.03 -24.65 14.91
N LEU A 170 0.17 -25.65 15.17
CA LEU A 170 -0.73 -25.64 16.32
C LEU A 170 0.04 -25.71 17.65
N ASN A 171 1.12 -26.47 17.71
CA ASN A 171 2.01 -26.50 18.89
C ASN A 171 2.72 -25.15 19.08
N GLY A 172 3.17 -24.50 18.00
CA GLY A 172 3.71 -23.13 18.06
C GLY A 172 2.68 -22.08 18.50
N LEU A 173 1.41 -22.26 18.11
CA LEU A 173 0.32 -21.43 18.60
C LEU A 173 0.11 -21.62 20.12
N ALA A 174 0.17 -22.85 20.63
CA ALA A 174 0.07 -23.08 22.07
C ALA A 174 1.22 -22.41 22.84
N GLU A 175 2.44 -22.46 22.30
CA GLU A 175 3.60 -21.75 22.87
C GLU A 175 3.42 -20.23 22.86
N TYR A 176 2.91 -19.66 21.77
CA TYR A 176 2.55 -18.23 21.71
C TYR A 176 1.53 -17.84 22.78
N LEU A 177 0.60 -18.75 23.11
CA LEU A 177 -0.41 -18.57 24.15
C LEU A 177 0.13 -18.83 25.57
N GLY A 178 1.40 -19.21 25.71
CA GLY A 178 2.03 -19.54 27.00
C GLY A 178 1.60 -20.88 27.58
N VAL A 179 1.15 -21.82 26.73
CA VAL A 179 0.68 -23.15 27.13
C VAL A 179 1.74 -24.19 26.77
N GLU A 180 2.22 -24.95 27.77
CA GLU A 180 3.27 -25.97 27.60
C GLU A 180 2.77 -27.29 26.99
N SER A 181 1.45 -27.50 26.96
CA SER A 181 0.85 -28.70 26.36
C SER A 181 1.18 -28.79 24.88
N LYS A 182 1.42 -30.00 24.39
CA LYS A 182 1.54 -30.32 22.96
C LYS A 182 0.50 -31.35 22.55
N ILE A 183 0.21 -31.40 21.26
CA ILE A 183 -0.64 -32.43 20.64
C ILE A 183 0.16 -33.13 19.54
N ASP A 184 -0.14 -34.41 19.33
CA ASP A 184 0.50 -35.25 18.30
C ASP A 184 -0.38 -35.42 17.05
N ALA A 185 -1.66 -35.02 17.12
CA ALA A 185 -2.62 -35.16 16.04
C ALA A 185 -3.70 -34.07 16.05
N ILE A 186 -4.23 -33.78 14.86
CA ILE A 186 -5.38 -32.89 14.67
C ILE A 186 -6.70 -33.56 15.06
N SER A 187 -7.69 -32.76 15.45
CA SER A 187 -9.02 -33.23 15.81
C SER A 187 -9.71 -33.91 14.64
N THR A 188 -10.33 -35.06 14.90
CA THR A 188 -11.16 -35.78 13.92
C THR A 188 -12.64 -35.42 14.00
N ASN A 189 -13.03 -34.53 14.92
CA ASN A 189 -14.42 -34.28 15.28
C ASN A 189 -15.22 -33.51 14.21
N LEU A 190 -14.53 -32.84 13.28
CA LEU A 190 -15.16 -32.01 12.26
C LEU A 190 -14.67 -32.41 10.87
N ARG A 191 -15.62 -32.52 9.93
CA ARG A 191 -15.32 -32.82 8.52
C ARG A 191 -15.43 -31.57 7.67
N ARG A 192 -14.64 -31.51 6.59
CA ARG A 192 -14.77 -30.46 5.57
C ARG A 192 -16.17 -30.56 4.95
N GLN A 193 -16.92 -29.46 5.05
CA GLN A 193 -18.31 -29.38 4.59
C GLN A 193 -18.43 -29.43 3.08
N ASN A 194 -17.72 -28.53 2.40
CA ASN A 194 -17.81 -28.35 0.96
C ASN A 194 -16.47 -28.70 0.29
N PRO A 195 -16.06 -29.98 0.23
CA PRO A 195 -14.93 -30.40 -0.59
C PRO A 195 -15.26 -30.24 -2.09
N GLY A 196 -14.25 -30.25 -2.96
CA GLY A 196 -14.42 -30.10 -4.42
C GLY A 196 -14.02 -28.73 -4.95
N ALA A 197 -13.91 -28.59 -6.28
CA ALA A 197 -13.50 -27.36 -6.93
C ALA A 197 -14.61 -26.30 -6.90
N LEU A 198 -14.26 -25.02 -7.09
CA LEU A 198 -15.26 -23.94 -7.22
C LEU A 198 -16.19 -24.16 -8.42
N ARG A 199 -15.67 -24.75 -9.51
CA ARG A 199 -16.43 -25.08 -10.72
C ARG A 199 -17.62 -25.99 -10.46
N ASP A 200 -17.52 -26.88 -9.47
CA ASP A 200 -18.60 -27.81 -9.13
C ASP A 200 -19.69 -27.17 -8.25
N LYS A 201 -19.39 -26.00 -7.67
CA LYS A 201 -20.21 -25.32 -6.65
C LYS A 201 -20.89 -24.05 -7.16
N VAL A 202 -20.36 -23.43 -8.21
CA VAL A 202 -20.85 -22.16 -8.74
C VAL A 202 -21.57 -22.41 -10.06
N ILE A 203 -22.83 -21.97 -10.16
CA ILE A 203 -23.66 -22.16 -11.36
C ILE A 203 -23.11 -21.37 -12.54
N ASN A 204 -22.78 -20.09 -12.32
CA ASN A 204 -22.22 -19.17 -13.31
C ASN A 204 -20.69 -19.06 -13.16
N TYR A 205 -19.98 -20.20 -13.14
CA TYR A 205 -18.54 -20.24 -12.90
C TYR A 205 -17.74 -19.44 -13.95
N ASP A 206 -18.09 -19.54 -15.23
CA ASP A 206 -17.36 -18.86 -16.30
C ASP A 206 -17.54 -17.33 -16.20
N GLU A 207 -18.76 -16.84 -15.93
CA GLU A 207 -19.03 -15.43 -15.65
C GLU A 207 -18.29 -14.93 -14.40
N MET A 208 -18.22 -15.75 -13.35
CA MET A 208 -17.43 -15.44 -12.15
C MET A 208 -15.95 -15.29 -12.50
N VAL A 209 -15.37 -16.18 -13.30
CA VAL A 209 -13.95 -16.10 -13.70
C VAL A 209 -13.69 -14.83 -14.51
N GLU A 210 -14.56 -14.50 -15.46
CA GLU A 210 -14.47 -13.27 -16.24
C GLU A 210 -14.58 -12.02 -15.33
N ALA A 211 -15.57 -11.98 -14.45
CA ALA A 211 -15.76 -10.89 -13.50
C ALA A 211 -14.58 -10.71 -12.52
N LEU A 212 -14.01 -11.82 -12.05
CA LEU A 212 -12.84 -11.84 -11.18
C LEU A 212 -11.54 -11.50 -11.93
N SER A 213 -11.45 -11.71 -13.24
CA SER A 213 -10.27 -11.32 -14.03
C SER A 213 -10.05 -9.79 -14.05
N CYS A 214 -11.13 -9.02 -13.86
CA CYS A 214 -11.11 -7.58 -13.68
C CYS A 214 -10.76 -7.15 -12.25
N ILE A 215 -10.77 -8.08 -11.28
CA ILE A 215 -10.33 -7.84 -9.91
C ILE A 215 -8.87 -8.23 -9.85
N ASP A 216 -7.99 -7.28 -9.56
CA ASP A 216 -6.56 -7.54 -9.37
C ASP A 216 -6.32 -8.34 -8.07
N PRO A 217 -6.19 -9.67 -8.12
CA PRO A 217 -6.20 -10.53 -6.94
C PRO A 217 -4.88 -10.44 -6.17
N PHE A 218 -3.85 -9.98 -6.85
CA PHE A 218 -2.49 -9.86 -6.38
C PHE A 218 -2.15 -8.45 -5.93
N ASN A 219 -3.06 -7.49 -6.11
CA ASN A 219 -2.70 -6.08 -6.03
C ASN A 219 -1.45 -5.81 -6.92
N LEU A 220 -1.32 -6.38 -8.12
CA LEU A 220 -0.19 -6.04 -9.02
C LEU A 220 -0.19 -4.55 -9.41
N THR A 221 -1.36 -3.95 -9.50
CA THR A 221 -1.58 -2.49 -9.61
C THR A 221 -1.27 -1.74 -8.32
N ARG A 222 -1.26 -2.46 -7.18
CA ARG A 222 -0.84 -2.04 -5.85
C ARG A 222 0.47 -2.76 -5.48
N THR A 223 1.46 -2.79 -6.39
CA THR A 223 2.83 -3.14 -6.01
C THR A 223 3.15 -2.40 -4.70
N PRO A 224 3.53 -3.09 -3.60
CA PRO A 224 3.75 -2.43 -2.33
C PRO A 224 4.69 -1.27 -2.58
N ASN A 225 4.25 -0.07 -2.19
CA ASN A 225 5.09 1.08 -2.36
C ASN A 225 6.19 1.03 -1.30
N PHE A 226 7.33 0.45 -1.67
CA PHE A 226 8.51 0.43 -0.82
C PHE A 226 9.21 1.79 -0.79
N GLU A 227 8.79 2.74 -1.64
CA GLU A 227 9.26 4.11 -1.52
C GLU A 227 8.76 4.74 -0.21
N PRO A 228 9.65 5.42 0.54
CA PRO A 228 9.27 6.06 1.78
C PRO A 228 8.15 7.06 1.55
N ARG A 229 7.22 7.17 2.52
CA ARG A 229 6.23 8.25 2.53
C ARG A 229 6.97 9.58 2.59
N ARG A 230 6.62 10.49 1.69
CA ARG A 230 7.22 11.82 1.63
C ARG A 230 6.33 12.81 2.37
N GLY A 231 6.95 13.71 3.13
CA GLY A 231 6.25 14.84 3.74
C GLY A 231 5.94 15.94 2.71
N PRO A 232 5.26 17.02 3.12
CA PRO A 232 4.83 18.09 2.22
C PRO A 232 5.97 18.98 1.72
N ILE A 233 7.20 18.85 2.24
CA ILE A 233 8.40 19.58 1.78
C ILE A 233 8.21 21.10 1.58
N VAL A 234 7.38 21.74 2.40
CA VAL A 234 7.06 23.18 2.36
C VAL A 234 8.28 24.11 2.19
N PRO A 235 9.46 23.85 2.80
CA PRO A 235 10.64 24.70 2.59
C PRO A 235 11.14 24.79 1.15
N SER A 236 10.83 23.80 0.30
CA SER A 236 11.21 23.82 -1.11
C SER A 236 10.25 24.61 -2.00
N TYR A 237 9.11 25.05 -1.49
CA TYR A 237 8.13 25.79 -2.31
C TYR A 237 8.68 27.17 -2.64
N VAL A 238 8.37 27.63 -3.85
CA VAL A 238 8.90 28.89 -4.40
C VAL A 238 7.72 29.73 -4.87
N ALA A 239 7.62 30.96 -4.41
CA ALA A 239 6.56 31.88 -4.86
C ALA A 239 7.15 33.06 -5.61
N ALA A 240 6.39 33.56 -6.57
CA ALA A 240 6.69 34.83 -7.22
C ALA A 240 6.73 35.98 -6.19
N ALA A 241 7.44 37.05 -6.52
CA ALA A 241 7.61 38.21 -5.65
C ALA A 241 6.29 38.99 -5.48
N LYS A 242 5.52 39.15 -6.57
CA LYS A 242 4.25 39.89 -6.61
C LYS A 242 3.11 39.06 -7.18
N ALA A 243 3.32 38.34 -8.28
CA ALA A 243 2.29 37.49 -8.86
C ALA A 243 1.81 36.45 -7.82
N PRO A 244 0.50 36.16 -7.72
CA PRO A 244 -0.04 35.22 -6.73
C PRO A 244 0.13 33.77 -7.21
N ILE A 245 1.32 33.42 -7.69
CA ILE A 245 1.67 32.11 -8.24
C ILE A 245 2.76 31.44 -7.38
N MET A 246 2.59 30.15 -7.12
CA MET A 246 3.52 29.33 -6.35
C MET A 246 3.88 28.04 -7.08
N TYR A 247 5.18 27.75 -7.16
CA TYR A 247 5.72 26.51 -7.68
C TYR A 247 6.06 25.54 -6.55
N LEU A 248 5.59 24.29 -6.69
CA LEU A 248 5.91 23.15 -5.83
C LEU A 248 6.88 22.24 -6.61
N PRO A 249 8.19 22.31 -6.37
CA PRO A 249 9.16 21.62 -7.21
C PRO A 249 9.21 20.11 -6.97
N ILE A 250 9.34 19.36 -8.08
CA ILE A 250 9.72 17.95 -8.09
C ILE A 250 11.18 17.86 -8.56
N LYS A 251 12.06 17.26 -7.76
CA LYS A 251 13.46 17.05 -8.14
C LYS A 251 13.58 16.12 -9.36
N GLY A 252 14.63 16.32 -10.15
CA GLY A 252 14.87 15.61 -11.42
C GLY A 252 14.01 16.13 -12.58
N GLY A 253 13.35 17.28 -12.41
CA GLY A 253 12.62 17.99 -13.45
C GLY A 253 13.27 19.32 -13.82
N ILE A 254 12.57 20.12 -14.62
CA ILE A 254 13.03 21.42 -15.13
C ILE A 254 12.88 22.58 -14.11
N GLY A 255 13.24 22.34 -12.85
CA GLY A 255 13.03 23.28 -11.75
C GLY A 255 13.66 24.65 -11.99
N ALA A 256 14.90 24.69 -12.49
CA ALA A 256 15.59 25.95 -12.79
C ALA A 256 14.86 26.78 -13.86
N GLN A 257 14.36 26.14 -14.91
CA GLN A 257 13.60 26.80 -15.98
C GLN A 257 12.26 27.35 -15.47
N ALA A 258 11.55 26.56 -14.65
CA ALA A 258 10.29 26.97 -14.03
C ALA A 258 10.48 28.14 -13.05
N GLU A 259 11.57 28.16 -12.28
CA GLU A 259 11.91 29.26 -11.39
C GLU A 259 12.30 30.53 -12.16
N GLN A 260 13.08 30.41 -13.25
CA GLN A 260 13.38 31.54 -14.13
C GLN A 260 12.11 32.15 -14.71
N TRP A 261 11.19 31.32 -15.20
CA TRP A 261 9.88 31.77 -15.68
C TRP A 261 9.07 32.45 -14.57
N LEU A 262 9.04 31.87 -13.37
CA LEU A 262 8.32 32.42 -12.22
C LEU A 262 8.89 33.79 -11.80
N ALA A 263 10.20 33.99 -11.89
CA ALA A 263 10.84 35.29 -11.65
C ALA A 263 10.54 36.30 -12.76
N ALA A 264 10.50 35.84 -14.02
CA ALA A 264 10.23 36.67 -15.19
C ALA A 264 8.81 37.26 -15.17
N LEU A 265 7.83 36.59 -14.56
CA LEU A 265 6.47 37.14 -14.36
C LEU A 265 6.48 38.49 -13.61
N ASP A 266 7.45 38.70 -12.72
CA ASP A 266 7.59 39.94 -11.96
C ASP A 266 8.73 40.84 -12.49
N GLY A 267 9.17 40.63 -13.73
CA GLY A 267 10.26 41.38 -14.36
C GLY A 267 11.65 41.01 -13.83
N GLY A 268 11.82 39.78 -13.33
CA GLY A 268 13.09 39.28 -12.78
C GLY A 268 13.25 39.52 -11.27
N GLY A 269 12.15 39.59 -10.52
CA GLY A 269 12.16 39.81 -9.08
C GLY A 269 12.70 38.62 -8.26
N ASP A 270 13.17 38.90 -7.04
CA ASP A 270 13.65 37.87 -6.12
C ASP A 270 12.50 36.96 -5.66
N LEU A 271 12.62 35.66 -5.98
CA LEU A 271 11.64 34.66 -5.60
C LEU A 271 11.58 34.47 -4.08
N GLN A 272 10.37 34.30 -3.55
CA GLN A 272 10.15 34.01 -2.14
C GLN A 272 10.36 32.52 -1.87
N ARG A 273 11.23 32.19 -0.89
CA ARG A 273 11.66 30.81 -0.56
C ARG A 273 11.69 30.58 0.94
N GLY A 274 12.01 29.34 1.34
CA GLY A 274 12.28 29.00 2.75
C GLY A 274 11.02 29.01 3.61
N PHE A 275 9.87 28.72 3.02
CA PHE A 275 8.62 28.69 3.75
C PHE A 275 8.64 27.62 4.85
N ASN A 276 7.96 27.92 5.96
CA ASN A 276 7.47 26.91 6.88
C ASN A 276 5.94 26.94 6.83
N GLN A 277 5.27 26.01 7.50
CA GLN A 277 3.80 25.93 7.47
C GLN A 277 3.11 27.22 7.92
N LYS A 278 3.69 27.97 8.87
CA LYS A 278 3.14 29.24 9.35
C LYS A 278 3.30 30.34 8.30
N THR A 279 4.50 30.52 7.75
CA THR A 279 4.75 31.58 6.75
C THR A 279 4.03 31.29 5.44
N LEU A 280 3.89 30.01 5.05
CA LEU A 280 3.09 29.61 3.90
C LEU A 280 1.61 29.97 4.08
N ARG A 281 1.01 29.67 5.25
CA ARG A 281 -0.37 30.09 5.56
C ARG A 281 -0.54 31.61 5.54
N GLN A 282 0.46 32.35 6.00
CA GLN A 282 0.44 33.83 5.94
C GLN A 282 0.51 34.33 4.50
N TRP A 283 1.39 33.76 3.68
CA TRP A 283 1.48 34.08 2.25
C TRP A 283 0.14 33.83 1.55
N LYS A 284 -0.48 32.66 1.78
CA LYS A 284 -1.78 32.31 1.18
C LYS A 284 -2.89 33.31 1.53
N ARG A 285 -2.94 33.78 2.79
CA ARG A 285 -3.93 34.79 3.23
C ARG A 285 -3.70 36.18 2.64
N LYS A 286 -2.45 36.53 2.36
CA LYS A 286 -2.10 37.81 1.71
C LYS A 286 -2.34 37.79 0.20
N HIS A 287 -2.36 36.61 -0.42
CA HIS A 287 -2.54 36.41 -1.86
C HIS A 287 -3.82 35.61 -2.12
N THR A 288 -4.98 36.16 -1.74
CA THR A 288 -6.29 35.54 -2.02
C THR A 288 -6.46 35.38 -3.52
N GLY A 289 -6.91 34.20 -3.96
CA GLY A 289 -6.99 33.85 -5.38
C GLY A 289 -5.70 33.26 -5.96
N HIS A 290 -4.67 33.02 -5.13
CA HIS A 290 -3.44 32.40 -5.59
C HIS A 290 -3.67 31.10 -6.36
N ARG A 291 -2.70 30.77 -7.21
CA ARG A 291 -2.59 29.47 -7.85
C ARG A 291 -1.24 28.85 -7.58
N SER A 292 -1.25 27.55 -7.37
CA SER A 292 -0.07 26.75 -7.18
C SER A 292 0.03 25.70 -8.27
N PHE A 293 1.25 25.38 -8.69
CA PHE A 293 1.45 24.38 -9.73
C PHE A 293 2.69 23.55 -9.45
N THR A 294 2.77 22.43 -10.13
CA THR A 294 3.94 21.56 -10.20
C THR A 294 4.09 21.06 -11.64
N ILE A 295 5.28 20.58 -11.98
CA ILE A 295 5.57 20.04 -13.31
C ILE A 295 5.94 18.57 -13.16
N ILE A 296 5.33 17.73 -14.00
CA ILE A 296 5.69 16.32 -14.18
C ILE A 296 6.31 16.10 -15.56
N ARG A 297 7.26 15.17 -15.63
CA ARG A 297 8.03 14.83 -16.84
C ARG A 297 7.87 13.36 -17.15
N HIS A 298 8.02 12.99 -18.41
CA HIS A 298 8.04 11.58 -18.81
C HIS A 298 9.12 10.80 -18.01
N PRO A 299 8.81 9.61 -17.45
CA PRO A 299 9.71 8.90 -16.55
C PRO A 299 11.12 8.65 -17.09
N VAL A 300 11.25 8.29 -18.38
CA VAL A 300 12.56 8.08 -19.04
C VAL A 300 13.41 9.36 -19.02
N VAL A 301 12.82 10.50 -19.38
CA VAL A 301 13.53 11.78 -19.44
C VAL A 301 13.96 12.22 -18.05
N ARG A 302 13.13 11.97 -17.05
CA ARG A 302 13.44 12.26 -15.65
C ARG A 302 14.55 11.35 -15.09
N ALA A 303 14.50 10.05 -15.35
CA ALA A 303 15.54 9.12 -14.92
C ALA A 303 16.90 9.45 -15.58
N HIS A 304 16.90 9.82 -16.86
CA HIS A 304 18.11 10.24 -17.58
C HIS A 304 18.69 11.54 -17.03
N ALA A 305 17.85 12.54 -16.73
CA ALA A 305 18.31 13.77 -16.08
C ALA A 305 18.92 13.49 -14.70
N ALA A 306 18.28 12.66 -13.88
CA ALA A 306 18.81 12.27 -12.58
C ALA A 306 20.16 11.53 -12.69
N PHE A 307 20.30 10.63 -13.66
CA PHE A 307 21.57 9.97 -13.96
C PHE A 307 22.65 11.00 -14.32
N CYS A 308 22.36 11.89 -15.25
CA CYS A 308 23.36 12.81 -15.77
C CYS A 308 23.75 13.91 -14.78
N GLU A 309 22.80 14.47 -14.04
CA GLU A 309 23.03 15.56 -13.08
C GLU A 309 23.67 15.05 -11.78
N HIS A 310 23.12 13.98 -11.20
CA HIS A 310 23.48 13.56 -9.85
C HIS A 310 24.55 12.46 -9.81
N ILE A 311 24.69 11.65 -10.87
CA ILE A 311 25.60 10.49 -10.87
C ILE A 311 26.76 10.68 -11.85
N LEU A 312 26.49 10.99 -13.12
CA LEU A 312 27.53 11.18 -14.12
C LEU A 312 28.28 12.51 -13.93
N GLY A 313 27.53 13.57 -13.64
CA GLY A 313 28.08 14.90 -13.38
C GLY A 313 28.94 14.95 -12.13
N THR A 314 29.92 15.86 -12.13
CA THR A 314 30.82 16.13 -11.00
C THR A 314 30.64 17.56 -10.45
N GLY A 315 29.47 18.16 -10.71
CA GLY A 315 29.13 19.52 -10.30
C GLY A 315 28.56 19.60 -8.88
N ALA A 316 28.08 20.80 -8.50
CA ALA A 316 27.56 21.07 -7.16
C ALA A 316 26.35 20.21 -6.77
N ASP A 317 25.52 19.82 -7.75
CA ASP A 317 24.35 18.97 -7.53
C ASP A 317 24.66 17.47 -7.62
N SER A 318 25.93 17.07 -7.81
CA SER A 318 26.32 15.67 -7.87
C SER A 318 26.29 14.99 -6.49
N TYR A 319 26.12 13.66 -6.49
CA TYR A 319 26.10 12.82 -5.30
C TYR A 319 27.35 11.93 -5.27
N PRO A 320 28.53 12.45 -4.90
CA PRO A 320 29.81 11.75 -5.05
C PRO A 320 29.86 10.42 -4.27
N GLU A 321 29.32 10.37 -3.06
CA GLU A 321 29.29 9.13 -2.26
C GLU A 321 28.42 8.03 -2.88
N ILE A 322 27.24 8.41 -3.39
CA ILE A 322 26.32 7.48 -4.07
C ILE A 322 26.97 7.01 -5.38
N ARG A 323 27.56 7.93 -6.13
CA ARG A 323 28.28 7.65 -7.37
C ARG A 323 29.38 6.61 -7.18
N GLU A 324 30.25 6.80 -6.20
CA GLU A 324 31.33 5.84 -5.92
C GLU A 324 30.79 4.48 -5.49
N LYS A 325 29.72 4.45 -4.68
CA LYS A 325 29.07 3.19 -4.32
C LYS A 325 28.47 2.47 -5.52
N LEU A 326 27.84 3.19 -6.45
CA LEU A 326 27.32 2.60 -7.68
C LEU A 326 28.43 2.03 -8.58
N ARG A 327 29.58 2.72 -8.67
CA ARG A 327 30.75 2.22 -9.41
C ARG A 327 31.30 0.92 -8.82
N ASN A 328 31.35 0.82 -7.48
CA ASN A 328 31.98 -0.30 -6.78
C ASN A 328 31.06 -1.51 -6.56
N GLU A 329 29.77 -1.30 -6.27
CA GLU A 329 28.83 -2.36 -5.85
C GLU A 329 27.75 -2.68 -6.88
N TYR A 330 27.52 -1.81 -7.87
CA TYR A 330 26.42 -1.94 -8.85
C TYR A 330 26.91 -1.93 -10.30
N ASP A 331 28.19 -2.30 -10.51
CA ASP A 331 28.84 -2.42 -11.82
C ASP A 331 28.73 -1.17 -12.71
N LEU A 332 28.49 0.02 -12.16
CA LEU A 332 28.28 1.23 -12.93
C LEU A 332 29.58 1.69 -13.61
N LYS A 333 29.67 1.50 -14.92
CA LYS A 333 30.87 1.80 -15.73
C LYS A 333 30.89 3.25 -16.18
N ILE A 334 31.25 4.14 -15.26
CA ILE A 334 31.51 5.55 -15.54
C ILE A 334 32.96 5.92 -15.14
N PRO A 335 33.57 6.97 -15.77
CA PRO A 335 34.91 7.44 -15.42
C PRO A 335 35.04 7.80 -13.93
N GLU A 336 36.25 7.85 -13.38
CA GLU A 336 36.44 8.28 -11.98
C GLU A 336 36.13 9.78 -11.81
N GLY A 337 36.55 10.61 -12.77
CA GLY A 337 36.29 12.05 -12.80
C GLY A 337 35.22 12.45 -13.80
N SER A 338 35.34 13.67 -14.31
CA SER A 338 34.53 14.18 -15.41
C SER A 338 34.66 13.29 -16.66
N ILE A 339 33.62 13.24 -17.48
CA ILE A 339 33.70 12.53 -18.76
C ILE A 339 34.84 13.10 -19.62
N ASP A 340 35.53 12.22 -20.34
CA ASP A 340 36.58 12.58 -21.29
C ASP A 340 36.18 12.20 -22.72
N ALA A 341 37.10 12.40 -23.67
CA ALA A 341 36.85 12.09 -25.07
C ALA A 341 36.63 10.58 -25.37
N SER A 342 36.92 9.69 -24.42
CA SER A 342 36.72 8.24 -24.57
C SER A 342 35.29 7.80 -24.21
N TYR A 343 34.53 8.67 -23.53
CA TYR A 343 33.15 8.39 -23.12
C TYR A 343 32.19 8.63 -24.29
N ASP A 344 31.91 7.58 -25.04
CA ASP A 344 31.05 7.62 -26.22
C ASP A 344 29.57 7.30 -25.91
N ARG A 345 28.73 7.41 -26.94
CA ARG A 345 27.30 7.08 -26.89
C ARG A 345 27.02 5.67 -26.37
N ARG A 346 27.86 4.70 -26.73
CA ARG A 346 27.68 3.29 -26.34
C ARG A 346 27.97 3.10 -24.85
N ALA A 347 29.03 3.73 -24.35
CA ALA A 347 29.35 3.77 -22.93
C ALA A 347 28.23 4.44 -22.13
N HIS A 348 27.70 5.57 -22.62
CA HIS A 348 26.58 6.27 -21.96
C HIS A 348 25.31 5.45 -21.88
N ARG A 349 24.92 4.80 -22.98
CA ARG A 349 23.76 3.89 -23.00
C ARG A 349 23.94 2.75 -21.99
N ALA A 350 25.11 2.11 -21.97
CA ALA A 350 25.41 1.00 -21.07
C ALA A 350 25.36 1.45 -19.60
N ALA A 351 26.01 2.57 -19.27
CA ALA A 351 25.99 3.14 -17.92
C ALA A 351 24.57 3.53 -17.48
N PHE A 352 23.77 4.11 -18.38
CA PHE A 352 22.39 4.45 -18.06
C PHE A 352 21.52 3.22 -17.79
N LEU A 353 21.67 2.13 -18.55
CA LEU A 353 20.97 0.87 -18.27
C LEU A 353 21.39 0.25 -16.93
N GLN A 354 22.67 0.33 -16.56
CA GLN A 354 23.15 -0.11 -15.25
C GLN A 354 22.55 0.73 -14.11
N PHE A 355 22.44 2.05 -14.32
CA PHE A 355 21.76 2.92 -13.38
C PHE A 355 20.27 2.59 -13.25
N LEU A 356 19.57 2.30 -14.36
CA LEU A 356 18.18 1.84 -14.32
C LEU A 356 18.03 0.51 -13.57
N ALA A 357 18.95 -0.45 -13.76
CA ALA A 357 18.97 -1.69 -13.00
C ALA A 357 19.09 -1.42 -11.49
N PHE A 358 19.99 -0.52 -11.09
CA PHE A 358 20.07 -0.06 -9.69
C PHE A 358 18.74 0.57 -9.22
N LEU A 359 18.12 1.44 -10.01
CA LEU A 359 16.86 2.09 -9.64
C LEU A 359 15.73 1.09 -9.40
N LYS A 360 15.68 0.02 -10.20
CA LYS A 360 14.70 -1.07 -10.01
C LYS A 360 14.80 -1.68 -8.63
N ASP A 361 16.00 -2.01 -8.19
CA ASP A 361 16.25 -2.60 -6.87
C ASP A 361 16.07 -1.56 -5.76
N ASN A 362 16.50 -0.31 -6.01
CA ASN A 362 16.41 0.80 -5.05
C ASN A 362 14.96 1.12 -4.70
N LEU A 363 14.09 1.31 -5.69
CA LEU A 363 12.68 1.64 -5.48
C LEU A 363 11.87 0.47 -4.90
N ARG A 364 12.39 -0.76 -4.98
CA ARG A 364 11.85 -1.96 -4.32
C ARG A 364 12.38 -2.16 -2.89
N GLY A 365 13.22 -1.25 -2.39
CA GLY A 365 13.81 -1.35 -1.06
C GLY A 365 14.87 -2.46 -0.92
N GLN A 366 15.43 -2.92 -2.04
CA GLN A 366 16.41 -4.03 -2.08
C GLN A 366 17.87 -3.54 -2.02
N THR A 367 18.09 -2.22 -1.84
CA THR A 367 19.42 -1.62 -1.73
C THR A 367 19.57 -0.85 -0.42
N SER A 368 20.80 -0.74 0.09
CA SER A 368 21.11 0.11 1.27
C SER A 368 21.16 1.60 0.97
N ILE A 369 21.15 2.01 -0.30
CA ILE A 369 21.16 3.42 -0.71
C ILE A 369 19.76 4.02 -0.52
N ARG A 370 19.67 5.25 0.02
CA ARG A 370 18.39 5.95 0.21
C ARG A 370 17.66 6.15 -1.12
N ILE A 371 16.33 6.14 -1.09
CA ILE A 371 15.50 6.53 -2.24
C ILE A 371 15.43 8.06 -2.32
N ASP A 372 16.22 8.67 -3.19
CA ASP A 372 16.30 10.13 -3.34
C ASP A 372 15.09 10.70 -4.11
N ALA A 373 14.74 11.97 -3.83
CA ALA A 373 13.62 12.62 -4.50
C ALA A 373 13.88 12.87 -5.99
N ALA A 374 15.13 12.88 -6.44
CA ALA A 374 15.49 13.05 -7.85
C ALA A 374 15.02 11.89 -8.75
N TRP A 375 14.91 10.66 -8.21
CA TRP A 375 14.52 9.47 -8.96
C TRP A 375 13.36 8.69 -8.36
N ALA A 376 12.81 9.10 -7.21
CA ALA A 376 11.55 8.56 -6.68
C ALA A 376 10.38 8.80 -7.63
N SER A 377 9.32 7.99 -7.57
CA SER A 377 8.13 8.17 -8.41
C SER A 377 7.50 9.56 -8.19
N GLN A 378 7.13 10.23 -9.27
CA GLN A 378 6.49 11.55 -9.21
C GLN A 378 5.14 11.47 -8.49
N ALA A 379 4.39 10.39 -8.69
CA ALA A 379 3.14 10.13 -7.96
C ALA A 379 3.35 10.12 -6.44
N GLN A 380 4.47 9.55 -5.97
CA GLN A 380 4.79 9.52 -4.53
C GLN A 380 5.14 10.90 -3.99
N ILE A 381 5.79 11.74 -4.79
CA ILE A 381 6.12 13.12 -4.42
C ILE A 381 4.84 13.97 -4.35
N LEU A 382 3.95 13.86 -5.35
CA LEU A 382 2.65 14.55 -5.35
C LEU A 382 1.77 14.15 -4.18
N GLN A 383 1.75 12.86 -3.82
CA GLN A 383 1.02 12.40 -2.64
C GLN A 383 1.53 13.06 -1.35
N GLY A 384 2.86 13.28 -1.26
CA GLY A 384 3.48 14.00 -0.15
C GLY A 384 3.00 15.44 -0.01
N PHE A 385 2.90 16.18 -1.12
CA PHE A 385 2.37 17.55 -1.13
C PHE A 385 0.98 17.64 -0.48
N GLY A 386 0.11 16.66 -0.76
CA GLY A 386 -1.27 16.61 -0.28
C GLY A 386 -1.44 16.59 1.24
N GLN A 387 -0.38 16.35 2.02
CA GLN A 387 -0.41 16.47 3.48
C GLN A 387 -0.54 17.92 3.97
N PHE A 388 -0.23 18.92 3.13
CA PHE A 388 -0.33 20.34 3.52
C PHE A 388 -0.82 21.27 2.42
N SER A 389 -0.37 21.09 1.18
CA SER A 389 -0.76 21.93 0.05
C SER A 389 -0.78 21.11 -1.22
N LEU A 390 -1.96 20.95 -1.81
CA LEU A 390 -2.10 20.40 -3.15
C LEU A 390 -1.70 21.46 -4.18
N PRO A 391 -1.01 21.09 -5.27
CA PRO A 391 -0.91 21.96 -6.43
C PRO A 391 -2.30 22.11 -7.07
N ASP A 392 -2.67 23.32 -7.46
CA ASP A 392 -3.92 23.58 -8.20
C ASP A 392 -3.81 23.04 -9.65
N MET A 393 -2.61 23.04 -10.22
CA MET A 393 -2.32 22.47 -11.54
C MET A 393 -1.10 21.55 -11.52
N VAL A 394 -1.25 20.35 -12.08
CA VAL A 394 -0.14 19.43 -12.38
C VAL A 394 0.11 19.51 -13.89
N LEU A 395 1.15 20.26 -14.27
CA LEU A 395 1.49 20.52 -15.67
C LEU A 395 2.42 19.44 -16.20
N ARG A 396 2.26 19.05 -17.46
CA ARG A 396 3.23 18.18 -18.14
C ARG A 396 4.25 19.01 -18.87
N GLU A 397 5.50 18.57 -18.85
CA GLU A 397 6.58 19.28 -19.52
C GLU A 397 6.37 19.44 -21.04
N ASP A 398 5.78 18.47 -21.70
CA ASP A 398 5.49 18.50 -23.15
C ASP A 398 4.34 19.44 -23.54
N GLN A 399 3.61 19.98 -22.56
CA GLN A 399 2.50 20.92 -22.74
C GLN A 399 2.65 22.15 -21.83
N LEU A 400 3.91 22.45 -21.47
CA LEU A 400 4.18 23.38 -20.39
C LEU A 400 3.81 24.81 -20.75
N THR A 401 4.11 25.24 -21.98
CA THR A 401 3.82 26.59 -22.46
C THR A 401 2.31 26.88 -22.38
N GLU A 402 1.47 25.98 -22.87
CA GLU A 402 0.00 26.11 -22.81
C GLU A 402 -0.50 26.07 -21.36
N GLY A 403 0.05 25.16 -20.55
CA GLY A 403 -0.32 25.01 -19.14
C GLY A 403 0.00 26.25 -18.30
N LEU A 404 1.17 26.86 -18.52
CA LEU A 404 1.59 28.10 -17.85
C LEU A 404 0.75 29.29 -18.30
N ALA A 405 0.40 29.38 -19.59
CA ALA A 405 -0.51 30.41 -20.09
C ALA A 405 -1.90 30.31 -19.43
N GLN A 406 -2.44 29.10 -19.29
CA GLN A 406 -3.72 28.87 -18.60
C GLN A 406 -3.63 29.24 -17.11
N LEU A 407 -2.52 28.93 -16.44
CA LEU A 407 -2.26 29.30 -15.05
C LEU A 407 -2.29 30.83 -14.86
N CYS A 408 -1.61 31.58 -15.72
CA CYS A 408 -1.60 33.04 -15.71
C CYS A 408 -3.00 33.63 -15.94
N GLN A 409 -3.76 33.08 -16.89
CA GLN A 409 -5.14 33.50 -17.15
C GLN A 409 -6.03 33.37 -15.91
N GLN A 410 -5.87 32.31 -15.11
CA GLN A 410 -6.68 32.09 -13.89
C GLN A 410 -6.42 33.13 -12.79
N VAL A 411 -5.26 33.78 -12.78
CA VAL A 411 -4.91 34.84 -11.83
C VAL A 411 -4.96 36.24 -12.45
N GLY A 412 -5.37 36.35 -13.72
CA GLY A 412 -5.56 37.63 -14.41
C GLY A 412 -4.28 38.37 -14.75
N ILE A 413 -3.18 37.65 -15.05
CA ILE A 413 -1.91 38.25 -15.49
C ILE A 413 -1.53 37.73 -16.88
N ASP A 414 -0.68 38.50 -17.57
CA ASP A 414 -0.10 38.07 -18.85
C ASP A 414 0.97 36.99 -18.61
N THR A 415 1.03 36.02 -19.53
CA THR A 415 2.10 35.02 -19.51
C THR A 415 3.39 35.58 -20.09
N VAL A 416 4.52 35.04 -19.65
CA VAL A 416 5.83 35.27 -20.26
C VAL A 416 6.31 34.01 -20.95
N ASP A 417 7.15 34.18 -21.96
CA ASP A 417 7.74 33.04 -22.67
C ASP A 417 8.66 32.24 -21.75
N LEU A 418 8.58 30.93 -21.87
CA LEU A 418 9.49 30.02 -21.18
C LEU A 418 10.88 30.13 -21.81
N SER A 419 11.91 30.33 -21.00
CA SER A 419 13.30 30.34 -21.47
C SER A 419 13.66 29.01 -22.12
N SER A 420 14.63 29.00 -23.05
CA SER A 420 15.11 27.74 -23.62
C SER A 420 15.68 26.82 -22.53
N ALA A 421 15.44 25.51 -22.65
CA ALA A 421 16.02 24.54 -21.74
C ALA A 421 17.56 24.63 -21.78
N PRO A 422 18.26 24.42 -20.64
CA PRO A 422 19.72 24.36 -20.63
C PRO A 422 20.25 23.37 -21.66
N ALA A 423 21.45 23.65 -22.20
CA ALA A 423 22.10 22.77 -23.15
C ALA A 423 22.16 21.34 -22.58
N PRO A 424 21.76 20.31 -23.36
CA PRO A 424 21.69 18.95 -22.86
C PRO A 424 23.08 18.47 -22.44
N HIS A 425 23.09 17.45 -21.59
CA HIS A 425 24.30 16.71 -21.28
C HIS A 425 25.04 16.30 -22.56
N PRO A 426 26.37 16.10 -22.50
CA PRO A 426 27.19 15.88 -23.69
C PRO A 426 26.72 14.75 -24.63
N ILE A 427 25.98 13.78 -24.09
CA ILE A 427 25.23 12.79 -24.87
C ILE A 427 23.76 12.91 -24.45
N THR A 428 22.89 13.24 -25.41
CA THR A 428 21.47 13.46 -25.15
C THR A 428 20.71 12.15 -24.98
N LEU A 429 19.49 12.21 -24.43
CA LEU A 429 18.62 11.03 -24.38
C LEU A 429 18.19 10.57 -25.77
N SER A 430 17.93 11.50 -26.71
CA SER A 430 17.50 11.15 -28.08
C SER A 430 18.58 10.35 -28.83
N GLU A 431 19.85 10.52 -28.48
CA GLU A 431 20.95 9.76 -29.04
C GLU A 431 21.03 8.29 -28.59
N ILE A 432 20.54 7.98 -27.39
CA ILE A 432 20.65 6.63 -26.79
C ILE A 432 19.31 5.92 -26.62
N TYR A 433 18.19 6.62 -26.74
CA TYR A 433 16.86 6.08 -26.47
C TYR A 433 16.47 4.99 -27.46
N ASP A 434 15.94 3.90 -26.93
CA ASP A 434 15.40 2.77 -27.68
C ASP A 434 14.32 2.02 -26.88
N ALA A 435 13.79 0.96 -27.49
CA ALA A 435 12.74 0.15 -26.90
C ALA A 435 13.17 -0.56 -25.60
N ASP A 436 14.45 -0.88 -25.42
CA ASP A 436 14.95 -1.54 -24.21
C ASP A 436 14.91 -0.57 -23.02
N ILE A 437 15.40 0.66 -23.23
CA ILE A 437 15.36 1.72 -22.21
C ILE A 437 13.92 2.02 -21.81
N GLU A 438 13.02 2.15 -22.78
CA GLU A 438 11.59 2.39 -22.52
C GLU A 438 10.98 1.24 -21.72
N ALA A 439 11.24 -0.02 -22.11
CA ALA A 439 10.69 -1.19 -21.43
C ALA A 439 11.18 -1.29 -19.97
N VAL A 440 12.48 -1.12 -19.73
CA VAL A 440 13.06 -1.17 -18.37
C VAL A 440 12.53 -0.01 -17.52
N THR A 441 12.49 1.20 -18.07
CA THR A 441 11.97 2.38 -17.36
C THR A 441 10.49 2.21 -16.99
N ARG A 442 9.68 1.64 -17.89
CA ARG A 442 8.27 1.36 -17.64
C ARG A 442 8.05 0.33 -16.53
N ASP A 443 8.89 -0.70 -16.46
CA ASP A 443 8.87 -1.69 -15.37
C ASP A 443 9.23 -1.05 -14.02
N ILE A 444 10.19 -0.12 -14.00
CA ILE A 444 10.62 0.60 -12.79
C ILE A 444 9.54 1.58 -12.32
N TYR A 445 9.00 2.38 -13.24
CA TYR A 445 8.10 3.50 -12.95
C TYR A 445 6.64 3.22 -13.33
N GLN A 446 6.20 1.96 -13.23
CA GLN A 446 4.85 1.53 -13.62
C GLN A 446 3.76 2.43 -13.03
N ARG A 447 3.94 2.89 -11.78
CA ARG A 447 3.02 3.81 -11.10
C ARG A 447 2.91 5.15 -11.82
N ASP A 448 4.01 5.78 -12.21
CA ASP A 448 3.97 7.07 -12.91
C ASP A 448 3.34 6.92 -14.29
N TYR A 449 3.67 5.84 -15.02
CA TYR A 449 3.05 5.55 -16.31
C TYR A 449 1.52 5.40 -16.19
N MET A 450 1.06 4.66 -15.19
CA MET A 450 -0.37 4.44 -14.97
C MET A 450 -1.08 5.69 -14.44
N MET A 451 -0.54 6.33 -13.40
CA MET A 451 -1.17 7.50 -12.75
C MET A 451 -1.26 8.70 -13.68
N PHE A 452 -0.26 8.89 -14.54
CA PHE A 452 -0.23 10.01 -15.48
C PHE A 452 -0.47 9.57 -16.93
N GLY A 453 -0.92 8.33 -17.19
CA GLY A 453 -1.28 7.86 -18.53
C GLY A 453 -0.19 8.08 -19.60
N TYR A 454 1.09 7.93 -19.25
CA TYR A 454 2.18 8.09 -20.22
C TYR A 454 2.16 6.95 -21.25
N LYS A 455 2.38 7.32 -22.52
CA LYS A 455 2.71 6.38 -23.60
C LYS A 455 4.22 6.19 -23.65
N ALA A 456 4.72 5.44 -24.64
CA ALA A 456 6.16 5.42 -24.89
C ALA A 456 6.65 6.82 -25.22
N LEU A 457 7.88 7.16 -24.82
CA LEU A 457 8.46 8.46 -25.15
C LEU A 457 8.55 8.59 -26.68
N THR A 458 8.08 9.73 -27.18
CA THR A 458 8.35 10.16 -28.56
C THR A 458 9.58 11.04 -28.53
N PRO A 459 10.74 10.60 -29.05
CA PRO A 459 11.94 11.43 -29.07
C PRO A 459 11.66 12.68 -29.90
N THR A 460 11.76 13.85 -29.27
CA THR A 460 11.87 15.10 -30.01
C THR A 460 13.30 15.18 -30.53
N GLY A 461 13.43 15.20 -31.85
CA GLY A 461 14.72 15.18 -32.57
C GLY A 461 15.64 16.33 -32.22
#